data_AF-A0A6B3EI96-F1
#
_entry.id   AF-A0A6B3EI96-F1
#
_cell.length_a   1.000
_cell.length_b   1.000
_cell.length_c   1.000
_cell.angle_alpha   90.00
_cell.angle_beta   90.00
_cell.angle_gamma   90.00
#
_symmetry.space_group_name_H-M   'P 1'
#
loop_
_entity.id
_entity.type
_entity.pdbx_description
1 polymer ?
#
loop_
_entity_poly.entity_id
_entity_poly.type
_entity_poly.pdbx_seq_one_letter_code
_entity_poly.pdbx_strand_id
1 'polypeptide(L)'
;ALVVHASGLLDALSGLFESVWREALPLRLGASAGEVDEGGEPGPDRTDLEVLSLLLAGMTDASVAKQLDLGLRTVQRRVKGLMELTGSTTRLQLGWHAYERGWVAR
;
A
#
# COMPACT_ATOMS: atom_id res chain seq x y z
N ALA A 1 -16.67 12.17 -23.49
CA ALA A 1 -15.22 11.90 -23.41
C ALA A 1 -14.50 12.97 -24.24
N LEU A 2 -13.36 13.47 -23.76
CA LEU A 2 -12.51 14.43 -24.46
C LEU A 2 -11.26 13.71 -24.97
N VAL A 3 -10.88 13.92 -26.24
CA VAL A 3 -9.64 13.39 -26.82
C VAL A 3 -8.64 14.52 -26.94
N VAL A 4 -7.47 14.35 -26.33
CA VAL A 4 -6.36 15.30 -26.38
C VAL A 4 -5.28 14.73 -27.30
N HIS A 5 -4.91 15.49 -28.34
CA HIS A 5 -3.81 15.16 -29.24
C HIS A 5 -2.49 15.78 -28.76
N ALA A 6 -1.37 15.38 -29.38
CA ALA A 6 -0.05 15.93 -29.10
C ALA A 6 -0.05 17.46 -29.20
N SER A 7 0.18 18.13 -28.06
CA SER A 7 0.07 19.57 -27.89
C SER A 7 0.68 19.99 -26.56
N GLY A 8 0.93 21.28 -26.35
CA GLY A 8 1.43 21.78 -25.06
C GLY A 8 0.49 21.53 -23.87
N LEU A 9 -0.81 21.32 -24.13
CA LEU A 9 -1.75 20.88 -23.10
C LEU A 9 -1.47 19.43 -22.66
N LEU A 10 -1.16 18.54 -23.60
CA LEU A 10 -0.75 17.18 -23.27
C LEU A 10 0.54 17.20 -22.44
N ASP A 11 1.51 18.01 -22.83
CA ASP A 11 2.78 18.15 -22.09
C ASP A 11 2.55 18.65 -20.65
N ALA A 12 1.65 19.62 -20.46
CA ALA A 12 1.29 20.11 -19.14
C ALA A 12 0.57 19.05 -18.29
N LEU A 13 -0.34 18.26 -18.87
CA LEU A 13 -1.03 17.17 -18.17
C LEU A 13 -0.08 16.03 -17.80
N SER A 14 0.85 15.68 -18.70
CA SER A 14 1.91 14.72 -18.41
C SER A 14 2.83 15.23 -17.31
N GLY A 15 3.25 16.49 -17.35
CA GLY A 15 4.06 17.10 -16.28
C GLY A 15 3.34 17.10 -14.93
N LEU A 16 2.03 17.38 -14.91
CA LEU A 16 1.21 17.29 -13.71
C LEU A 16 1.15 15.85 -13.19
N PHE A 17 0.91 14.88 -14.07
CA PHE A 17 0.90 13.47 -13.70
C PHE A 17 2.23 13.06 -13.06
N GLU A 18 3.37 13.36 -13.69
CA GLU A 18 4.70 13.03 -13.15
C GLU A 18 5.00 13.73 -11.82
N SER A 19 4.44 14.93 -11.60
CA SER A 19 4.54 15.61 -10.30
C SER A 19 3.77 14.89 -9.22
N VAL A 20 2.50 14.56 -9.47
CA VAL A 20 1.64 13.85 -8.51
C VAL A 20 2.16 12.43 -8.29
N TRP A 21 2.66 11.77 -9.34
CA TRP A 21 3.17 10.41 -9.29
C TRP A 21 4.43 10.27 -8.43
N ARG A 22 5.33 11.26 -8.46
CA ARG A 22 6.52 11.29 -7.59
C ARG A 22 6.19 11.36 -6.09
N GLU A 23 4.99 11.82 -5.74
CA GLU A 23 4.53 11.93 -4.35
C GLU A 23 3.58 10.78 -3.97
N ALA A 24 3.33 9.83 -4.88
CA ALA A 24 2.38 8.76 -4.67
C ALA A 24 2.99 7.57 -3.91
N LEU A 25 2.19 6.98 -3.03
CA LEU A 25 2.56 5.79 -2.27
C LEU A 25 2.76 4.58 -3.21
N PRO A 26 3.91 3.89 -3.16
CA PRO A 26 4.13 2.69 -3.96
C PRO A 26 3.11 1.59 -3.63
N LEU A 27 2.33 1.21 -4.65
CA LEU A 27 1.42 0.07 -4.61
C LEU A 27 2.21 -1.21 -4.88
N ARG A 28 2.46 -2.01 -3.83
CA ARG A 28 3.07 -3.34 -3.97
C ARG A 28 1.98 -4.33 -4.42
N LEU A 29 2.00 -4.71 -5.69
CA LEU A 29 1.10 -5.70 -6.29
C LEU A 29 1.93 -6.85 -6.88
N GLY A 30 1.87 -8.05 -6.28
CA GLY A 30 2.42 -9.27 -6.86
C GLY A 30 3.92 -9.53 -6.64
N ALA A 31 4.40 -10.60 -7.28
CA ALA A 31 5.61 -11.36 -6.93
C ALA A 31 6.97 -10.66 -7.07
N SER A 32 7.01 -9.40 -7.52
CA SER A 32 8.26 -8.64 -7.74
C SER A 32 8.55 -7.60 -6.65
N ALA A 33 7.91 -7.72 -5.48
CA ALA A 33 8.38 -7.03 -4.29
C ALA A 33 9.64 -7.74 -3.78
N GLY A 34 10.80 -7.23 -4.20
CA GLY A 34 12.12 -7.73 -3.83
C GLY A 34 12.23 -7.96 -2.32
N GLU A 35 12.85 -9.10 -2.00
CA GLU A 35 13.47 -9.53 -0.75
C GLU A 35 13.18 -8.59 0.43
N VAL A 36 12.10 -8.92 1.16
CA VAL A 36 12.07 -8.59 2.58
C VAL A 36 13.26 -9.31 3.20
N ASP A 37 14.14 -8.53 3.83
CA ASP A 37 15.30 -9.03 4.56
C ASP A 37 14.86 -10.17 5.50
N GLU A 38 15.21 -11.42 5.16
CA GLU A 38 14.98 -12.59 6.01
C GLU A 38 15.90 -12.56 7.26
N GLY A 39 16.71 -11.51 7.42
CA GLY A 39 17.76 -11.37 8.41
C GLY A 39 17.50 -10.36 9.53
N GLY A 40 16.39 -10.46 10.27
CA GLY A 40 16.32 -9.90 11.63
C GLY A 40 14.98 -9.29 12.04
N GLU A 41 14.42 -9.84 13.12
CA GLU A 41 13.10 -9.56 13.74
C GLU A 41 11.86 -10.13 13.00
N PRO A 42 10.83 -10.58 13.76
CA PRO A 42 9.56 -11.01 13.18
C PRO A 42 8.83 -9.82 12.56
N GLY A 43 9.03 -9.64 11.25
CA GLY A 43 8.35 -8.64 10.42
C GLY A 43 7.08 -9.16 9.73
N PRO A 44 6.32 -8.26 9.08
CA PRO A 44 5.15 -8.62 8.27
C PRO A 44 5.55 -9.52 7.10
N ASP A 45 4.70 -10.50 6.79
CA ASP A 45 4.89 -11.31 5.57
C ASP A 45 4.49 -10.51 4.31
N ARG A 46 4.74 -11.09 3.13
CA ARG A 46 4.39 -10.43 1.85
C ARG A 46 2.91 -10.06 1.74
N THR A 47 2.01 -10.94 2.19
CA THR A 47 0.57 -10.70 2.13
C THR A 47 0.16 -9.60 3.09
N ASP A 48 0.81 -9.51 4.25
CA ASP A 48 0.58 -8.43 5.20
C ASP A 48 0.99 -7.07 4.60
N LEU A 49 2.11 -7.02 3.87
CA LEU A 49 2.53 -5.81 3.14
C LEU A 49 1.54 -5.42 2.03
N GLU A 50 1.03 -6.39 1.27
CA GLU A 50 -0.01 -6.15 0.24
C GLU A 50 -1.31 -5.61 0.87
N VAL A 51 -1.77 -6.22 1.97
CA VAL A 51 -2.94 -5.74 2.74
C VAL A 51 -2.72 -4.31 3.21
N LEU A 52 -1.56 -4.02 3.81
CA LEU A 52 -1.22 -2.72 4.35
C LEU A 52 -1.16 -1.63 3.25
N SER A 53 -0.53 -1.92 2.11
CA SER A 53 -0.49 -1.01 0.95
C SER A 53 -1.90 -0.65 0.46
N LEU A 54 -2.81 -1.61 0.35
CA LEU A 54 -4.17 -1.34 -0.11
C LEU A 54 -5.00 -0.57 0.92
N LEU A 55 -4.81 -0.84 2.22
CA LEU A 55 -5.46 -0.07 3.28
C LEU A 55 -5.00 1.40 3.28
N LEU A 56 -3.70 1.65 3.07
CA LEU A 56 -3.16 3.00 2.96
C LEU A 56 -3.61 3.71 1.68
N ALA A 57 -3.91 2.97 0.61
CA ALA A 57 -4.58 3.49 -0.57
C ALA A 57 -6.08 3.81 -0.34
N GLY A 58 -6.57 3.69 0.90
CA GLY A 58 -7.93 4.05 1.29
C GLY A 58 -8.96 2.94 1.07
N MET A 59 -8.53 1.72 0.75
CA MET A 59 -9.44 0.60 0.56
C MET A 59 -10.02 0.09 1.89
N THR A 60 -11.25 -0.42 1.86
CA THR A 60 -11.85 -1.12 3.00
C THR A 60 -11.38 -2.56 3.06
N ASP A 61 -11.44 -3.20 4.23
CA ASP A 61 -11.06 -4.62 4.38
C ASP A 61 -11.82 -5.55 3.41
N ALA A 62 -13.08 -5.22 3.10
CA ALA A 62 -13.90 -5.97 2.15
C ALA A 62 -13.39 -5.80 0.71
N SER A 63 -12.96 -4.59 0.34
CA SER A 63 -12.34 -4.32 -0.96
C SER A 63 -10.98 -5.01 -1.08
N VAL A 64 -10.16 -4.96 -0.03
CA VAL A 64 -8.87 -5.66 0.05
C VAL A 64 -9.05 -7.16 -0.08
N ALA A 65 -10.00 -7.74 0.67
CA ALA A 65 -10.32 -9.16 0.61
C ALA A 65 -10.66 -9.59 -0.82
N LYS A 66 -11.49 -8.82 -1.52
CA LYS A 66 -11.85 -9.09 -2.92
C LYS A 66 -10.64 -8.97 -3.86
N GLN A 67 -9.77 -7.98 -3.65
CA GLN A 67 -8.63 -7.72 -4.54
C GLN A 67 -7.51 -8.74 -4.40
N LEU A 68 -7.31 -9.30 -3.20
CA LEU A 68 -6.28 -10.30 -2.90
C LEU A 68 -6.80 -11.75 -2.93
N ASP A 69 -8.06 -11.96 -3.30
CA ASP A 69 -8.74 -13.27 -3.24
C ASP A 69 -8.65 -13.94 -1.85
N LEU A 70 -8.86 -13.13 -0.80
CA LEU A 70 -8.83 -13.55 0.60
C LEU A 70 -10.22 -13.47 1.24
N GLY A 71 -10.45 -14.24 2.30
CA GLY A 71 -11.62 -14.05 3.15
C GLY A 71 -11.52 -12.77 4.00
N LEU A 72 -12.64 -12.06 4.19
CA LEU A 72 -12.70 -10.84 5.02
C LEU A 72 -12.09 -11.04 6.43
N ARG A 73 -12.39 -12.19 7.07
CA ARG A 73 -11.83 -12.51 8.39
C ARG A 73 -10.30 -12.70 8.35
N THR A 74 -9.75 -13.18 7.24
CA THR A 74 -8.30 -13.32 7.07
C THR A 74 -7.65 -11.94 7.02
N VAL A 75 -8.22 -11.00 6.25
CA VAL A 75 -7.74 -9.61 6.21
C VAL A 75 -7.80 -8.97 7.59
N GLN A 76 -8.95 -9.06 8.28
CA GLN A 76 -9.12 -8.50 9.62
C GLN A 76 -8.13 -9.08 10.64
N ARG A 77 -7.90 -10.40 10.60
CA ARG A 77 -6.92 -11.07 11.47
C ARG A 77 -5.49 -10.59 11.19
N ARG A 78 -5.11 -10.44 9.92
CA ARG A 78 -3.79 -9.94 9.52
C ARG A 78 -3.58 -8.49 9.98
N VAL A 79 -4.56 -7.61 9.75
CA VAL A 79 -4.53 -6.22 10.25
C VAL A 79 -4.36 -6.19 11.76
N LYS A 80 -5.10 -7.03 12.49
CA LYS A 80 -4.97 -7.12 13.95
C LYS A 80 -3.56 -7.58 14.36
N GLY A 81 -3.00 -8.58 13.70
CA GLY A 81 -1.63 -9.04 13.94
C GLY A 81 -0.60 -7.93 13.68
N LEU A 82 -0.77 -7.15 12.62
CA LEU A 82 0.09 -6.00 12.34
C LEU A 82 0.00 -4.92 13.42
N MET A 83 -1.21 -4.62 13.88
CA MET A 83 -1.44 -3.70 14.98
C MET A 83 -0.79 -4.17 16.29
N GLU A 84 -0.83 -5.47 16.57
CA GLU A 84 -0.13 -6.07 17.71
C GLU A 84 1.40 -5.96 17.56
N LEU A 85 1.94 -6.25 16.37
CA LEU A 85 3.37 -6.10 16.05
C LEU A 85 3.87 -4.65 16.15
N THR A 86 3.02 -3.66 15.90
CA THR A 86 3.37 -2.24 15.98
C THR A 86 2.95 -1.57 17.29
N GLY A 87 2.29 -2.30 18.20
CA GLY A 87 1.69 -1.69 19.39
C GLY A 87 0.62 -0.64 19.08
N SER A 88 0.03 -0.69 17.87
CA SER A 88 -0.97 0.27 17.40
C SER A 88 -2.37 -0.14 17.83
N THR A 89 -3.20 0.85 18.20
CA THR A 89 -4.61 0.63 18.55
C THR A 89 -5.57 1.18 17.49
N THR A 90 -5.05 1.93 16.53
CA THR A 90 -5.81 2.43 15.38
C THR A 90 -5.08 2.15 14.07
N ARG A 91 -5.85 2.11 12.97
CA ARG A 91 -5.28 1.94 11.62
C ARG A 91 -4.37 3.09 11.21
N LEU A 92 -4.66 4.31 11.68
CA LEU A 92 -3.81 5.48 11.41
C LEU A 92 -2.44 5.32 12.07
N GLN A 93 -2.40 4.87 13.33
CA GLN A 93 -1.15 4.55 14.02
C GLN A 93 -0.39 3.42 13.33
N LEU A 94 -1.11 2.37 12.90
CA LEU A 94 -0.51 1.28 12.13
C LEU A 94 0.17 1.83 10.86
N GLY A 95 -0.50 2.72 10.12
CA GLY A 95 0.08 3.37 8.95
C GLY A 95 1.33 4.19 9.25
N TRP A 96 1.32 4.95 10.36
CA TRP A 96 2.48 5.72 10.81
C TRP A 96 3.67 4.81 11.15
N HIS A 97 3.47 3.78 11.97
CA HIS A 97 4.55 2.88 12.37
C HIS A 97 5.05 2.00 11.23
N ALA A 98 4.17 1.61 10.32
CA ALA A 98 4.56 0.94 9.09
C ALA A 98 5.51 1.79 8.24
N TYR A 99 5.27 3.10 8.17
CA TYR A 99 6.16 4.03 7.48
C TYR A 99 7.51 4.17 8.19
N GLU A 100 7.50 4.36 9.52
CA GLU A 100 8.74 4.43 10.32
C GLU A 100 9.62 3.17 10.19
N ARG A 101 8.99 2.01 10.02
CA ARG A 101 9.66 0.71 9.86
C ARG A 101 9.97 0.33 8.42
N GLY A 102 9.67 1.21 7.45
CA GLY A 102 9.97 0.97 6.03
C GLY A 102 9.13 -0.14 5.37
N TRP A 103 8.03 -0.57 6.00
CA TRP A 103 7.12 -1.58 5.44
C TRP A 103 6.35 -1.02 4.23
N VAL A 104 6.14 0.30 4.24
CA VAL A 104 5.52 1.06 3.16
C VAL A 104 6.41 2.26 2.86
N ALA A 105 6.58 2.57 1.59
CA ALA A 105 7.33 3.75 1.14
C ALA A 105 6.37 4.94 1.01
N ARG A 106 6.88 6.17 1.23
CA ARG A 106 6.17 7.39 0.84
C ARG A 106 6.03 7.44 -0.67
#